data_AF-A0A420CR84-F1
#
_entry.id   AF-A0A420CR84-F1
#
_cell.length_a   1.000
_cell.length_b   1.000
_cell.length_c   1.000
_cell.angle_alpha   90.00
_cell.angle_beta   90.00
_cell.angle_gamma   90.00
#
_symmetry.space_group_name_H-M   'P 1'
#
loop_
_entity.id
_entity.type
_entity.pdbx_description
1 polymer ?
#
loop_
_entity_poly.entity_id
_entity_poly.type
_entity_poly.pdbx_seq_one_letter_code
_entity_poly.pdbx_strand_id
1 'polypeptide(L)'
;MNFKKILSIIIGFGTIGLLSSIFAKIQGIIFPASLLLFNQDTWSFSDIIQLVVKLACVYLSCIAGGIVTSLCGGRNREQYIIGISIMLVVIWLWINAIHPFWFWALLLMGILPCILIGAKMKNDTER
;
A
#
# COMPACT_ATOMS: atom_id res chain seq x y z
N MET A 1 4.38 -24.87 8.05
CA MET A 1 4.96 -23.72 7.33
C MET A 1 6.18 -23.26 8.12
N ASN A 2 7.36 -23.06 7.51
CA ASN A 2 8.58 -22.68 8.25
C ASN A 2 8.40 -21.33 8.97
N PHE A 3 8.86 -21.23 10.22
CA PHE A 3 8.76 -20.03 11.04
C PHE A 3 9.33 -18.78 10.33
N LYS A 4 10.45 -18.93 9.62
CA LYS A 4 11.05 -17.87 8.78
C LYS A 4 10.08 -17.28 7.75
N LYS A 5 9.21 -18.10 7.16
CA LYS A 5 8.24 -17.66 6.13
C LYS A 5 7.12 -16.85 6.74
N ILE A 6 6.61 -17.28 7.89
CA ILE A 6 5.58 -16.55 8.65
C ILE A 6 6.14 -15.19 9.08
N LEU A 7 7.37 -15.17 9.59
CA LEU A 7 8.04 -13.96 10.04
C LEU A 7 8.27 -12.97 8.88
N SER A 8 8.66 -13.45 7.70
CA SER A 8 8.77 -12.65 6.47
C SER A 8 7.42 -12.01 6.04
N ILE A 9 6.31 -12.75 6.19
CA ILE A 9 4.96 -12.22 5.93
C ILE A 9 4.59 -11.11 6.91
N ILE A 10 4.81 -11.35 8.21
CA ILE A 10 4.48 -10.39 9.27
C ILE A 10 5.30 -9.11 9.11
N ILE A 11 6.62 -9.22 8.84
CA ILE A 11 7.47 -8.06 8.63
C ILE A 11 7.04 -7.31 7.38
N GLY A 12 6.79 -7.99 6.25
CA GLY A 12 6.35 -7.34 5.02
C GLY A 12 5.04 -6.58 5.18
N PHE A 13 4.03 -7.23 5.74
CA PHE A 13 2.75 -6.61 6.03
C PHE A 13 2.89 -5.44 7.01
N GLY A 14 3.70 -5.62 8.06
CA GLY A 14 4.01 -4.59 9.05
C GLY A 14 4.72 -3.38 8.43
N THR A 15 5.67 -3.60 7.53
CA THR A 15 6.36 -2.52 6.79
C THR A 15 5.38 -1.73 5.95
N ILE A 16 4.48 -2.40 5.23
CA ILE A 16 3.49 -1.71 4.39
C ILE A 16 2.54 -0.88 5.26
N GLY A 17 2.05 -1.45 6.36
CA GLY A 17 1.18 -0.74 7.32
C GLY A 17 1.88 0.46 7.98
N LEU A 18 3.12 0.28 8.45
CA LEU A 18 3.91 1.35 9.09
C LEU A 18 4.22 2.49 8.12
N LEU A 19 4.73 2.19 6.92
CA LEU A 19 5.00 3.20 5.91
C LEU A 19 3.70 3.93 5.52
N SER A 20 2.60 3.19 5.31
CA SER A 20 1.32 3.79 4.98
C SER A 20 0.82 4.73 6.09
N SER A 21 1.05 4.38 7.37
CA SER A 21 0.69 5.25 8.50
C SER A 21 1.57 6.50 8.58
N ILE A 22 2.88 6.36 8.31
CA ILE A 22 3.81 7.50 8.29
C ILE A 22 3.42 8.45 7.16
N PHE A 23 3.17 7.94 5.95
CA PHE A 23 2.72 8.74 4.82
C PHE A 23 1.37 9.42 5.09
N ALA A 24 0.41 8.73 5.70
CA ALA A 24 -0.87 9.33 6.08
C ALA A 24 -0.67 10.49 7.07
N LYS A 25 0.24 10.34 8.05
CA LYS A 25 0.54 11.38 9.04
C LYS A 25 1.23 12.58 8.39
N ILE A 26 2.20 12.34 7.49
CA ILE A 26 2.89 13.40 6.73
C ILE A 26 1.88 14.13 5.84
N GLN A 27 1.01 13.41 5.14
CA GLN A 27 -0.05 13.99 4.32
C GLN A 27 -1.02 14.84 5.15
N GLY A 28 -1.39 14.40 6.35
CA GLY A 28 -2.25 15.17 7.26
C GLY A 28 -1.59 16.45 7.81
N ILE A 29 -0.26 16.47 7.94
CA ILE A 29 0.50 17.67 8.35
C ILE A 29 0.63 18.66 7.19
N ILE A 30 0.92 18.17 5.98
CA ILE A 30 1.16 19.01 4.79
C ILE A 30 -0.16 19.56 4.22
N PHE A 31 -1.23 18.76 4.30
CA PHE A 31 -2.57 19.12 3.84
C PHE A 31 -3.58 19.05 4.99
N PRO A 32 -3.59 20.01 5.93
CA PRO A 32 -4.54 20.02 7.03
C PRO A 32 -6.01 20.11 6.55
N ALA A 33 -6.24 20.67 5.35
CA ALA A 33 -7.55 20.70 4.70
C ALA A 33 -8.04 19.32 4.19
N SER A 34 -7.16 18.30 4.14
CA SER A 34 -7.54 16.92 3.75
C SER A 34 -8.50 16.24 4.74
N LEU A 35 -8.55 16.71 5.99
CA LEU A 35 -9.52 16.26 6.99
C LEU A 35 -10.93 16.85 6.75
N LEU A 36 -11.03 18.01 6.09
CA LEU A 36 -12.28 18.70 5.76
C LEU A 36 -12.89 18.25 4.42
N LEU A 37 -12.13 17.47 3.65
CA LEU A 37 -12.48 16.91 2.35
C LEU A 37 -13.67 15.94 2.40
N PHE A 38 -14.01 15.43 3.59
CA PHE A 38 -15.14 14.53 3.80
C PHE A 38 -16.50 15.25 3.88
N ASN A 39 -16.56 16.58 3.75
CA ASN A 39 -17.77 17.36 4.05
C ASN A 39 -18.17 18.38 2.96
N GLN A 40 -17.64 18.28 1.73
CA GLN A 40 -17.94 19.21 0.64
C GLN A 40 -18.33 18.47 -0.65
N ASP A 41 -19.49 18.81 -1.23
CA ASP A 41 -20.04 18.20 -2.45
C ASP A 41 -19.25 18.55 -3.73
N THR A 42 -18.40 19.58 -3.69
CA THR A 42 -17.62 20.06 -4.84
C THR A 42 -16.16 19.64 -4.72
N TRP A 43 -15.72 18.78 -5.62
CA TRP A 43 -14.36 18.26 -5.64
C TRP A 43 -13.45 19.29 -6.33
N SER A 44 -12.52 19.84 -5.56
CA SER A 44 -11.51 20.73 -6.11
C SER A 44 -10.38 19.93 -6.75
N PHE A 45 -9.67 20.55 -7.70
CA PHE A 45 -8.47 19.97 -8.32
C PHE A 45 -7.43 19.56 -7.26
N SER A 46 -7.38 20.28 -6.14
CA SER A 46 -6.57 20.00 -4.96
C SER A 46 -6.86 18.63 -4.33
N ASP A 47 -8.11 18.18 -4.36
CA ASP A 47 -8.56 16.93 -3.73
C ASP A 47 -8.15 15.72 -4.56
N ILE A 48 -8.23 15.86 -5.90
CA ILE A 48 -7.74 14.87 -6.85
C ILE A 48 -6.22 14.68 -6.69
N ILE A 49 -5.47 15.79 -6.55
CA ILE A 49 -4.02 15.73 -6.32
C ILE A 49 -3.71 14.97 -5.02
N GLN A 50 -4.45 15.23 -3.93
CA GLN A 50 -4.26 14.51 -2.66
C GLN A 50 -4.56 13.01 -2.78
N LEU A 51 -5.57 12.62 -3.55
CA LEU A 51 -5.86 11.21 -3.84
C LEU A 51 -4.73 10.54 -4.63
N VAL A 52 -4.21 11.22 -5.66
CA VAL A 52 -3.09 10.69 -6.47
C VAL A 52 -1.82 10.53 -5.62
N VAL A 53 -1.51 11.52 -4.78
CA VAL A 53 -0.36 11.42 -3.85
C VAL A 53 -0.53 10.24 -2.89
N LYS A 54 -1.73 10.06 -2.34
CA LYS A 54 -2.04 8.92 -1.46
C LYS A 54 -1.87 7.58 -2.17
N LEU A 55 -2.32 7.49 -3.43
CA LEU A 55 -2.14 6.31 -4.27
C LEU A 55 -0.65 5.98 -4.47
N ALA A 56 0.15 7.01 -4.80
CA ALA A 56 1.60 6.86 -4.97
C ALA A 56 2.29 6.40 -3.68
N CYS A 57 1.92 6.96 -2.52
CA CYS A 57 2.43 6.54 -1.22
C CYS A 57 2.13 5.07 -0.91
N VAL A 58 0.90 4.61 -1.19
CA VAL A 58 0.52 3.21 -1.00
C VAL A 58 1.33 2.28 -1.90
N TYR A 59 1.54 2.65 -3.17
CA TYR A 59 2.36 1.87 -4.10
C TYR A 59 3.82 1.77 -3.66
N LEU A 60 4.43 2.88 -3.25
CA LEU A 60 5.80 2.88 -2.72
C LEU A 60 5.90 2.02 -1.47
N SER A 61 4.91 2.07 -0.59
CA SER A 61 4.83 1.21 0.60
C SER A 61 4.77 -0.25 0.20
N CYS A 62 3.94 -0.61 -0.79
CA CYS A 62 3.82 -1.97 -1.31
C CYS A 62 5.13 -2.49 -1.93
N ILE A 63 5.85 -1.65 -2.69
CA ILE A 63 7.17 -1.99 -3.24
C ILE A 63 8.16 -2.26 -2.10
N ALA A 64 8.24 -1.35 -1.11
CA ALA A 64 9.12 -1.51 0.04
C ALA A 64 8.79 -2.78 0.85
N GLY A 65 7.51 -3.07 1.06
CA GLY A 65 7.07 -4.32 1.69
C GLY A 65 7.50 -5.56 0.90
N GLY A 66 7.36 -5.53 -0.42
CA GLY A 66 7.83 -6.62 -1.30
C GLY A 66 9.34 -6.86 -1.19
N ILE A 67 10.14 -5.79 -1.14
CA ILE A 67 11.60 -5.84 -0.92
C ILE A 67 11.90 -6.49 0.44
N VAL A 68 11.28 -5.99 1.52
CA VAL A 68 11.54 -6.47 2.88
C VAL A 68 11.12 -7.92 3.07
N THR A 69 9.97 -8.33 2.53
CA THR A 69 9.55 -9.74 2.53
C THR A 69 10.58 -10.62 1.83
N SER A 70 11.10 -10.18 0.68
CA SER A 70 12.10 -10.94 -0.06
C SER A 70 13.45 -11.02 0.68
N LEU A 71 13.86 -9.93 1.36
CA LEU A 71 15.05 -9.91 2.23
C LEU A 71 14.92 -10.90 3.39
N CYS A 72 13.74 -11.04 3.99
CA CYS A 72 13.50 -12.00 5.06
C CYS A 72 13.30 -13.46 4.57
N GLY A 73 13.57 -13.75 3.30
CA GLY A 73 13.50 -15.10 2.73
C GLY A 73 12.11 -15.53 2.25
N GLY A 74 11.20 -14.57 2.03
CA GLY A 74 9.89 -14.81 1.42
C GLY A 74 10.04 -15.13 -0.07
N ARG A 75 9.39 -16.20 -0.53
CA ARG A 75 9.29 -16.56 -1.96
C ARG A 75 8.01 -15.95 -2.53
N ASN A 76 7.75 -16.20 -3.81
CA ASN A 76 6.57 -15.67 -4.50
C ASN A 76 5.25 -15.99 -3.76
N ARG A 77 5.13 -17.17 -3.15
CA ARG A 77 3.92 -17.55 -2.40
C ARG A 77 3.65 -16.63 -1.22
N GLU A 78 4.68 -16.27 -0.46
CA GLU A 78 4.58 -15.34 0.68
C GLU A 78 4.20 -13.92 0.21
N GLN A 79 4.75 -13.47 -0.92
CA GLN A 79 4.38 -12.20 -1.56
C GLN A 79 2.90 -12.15 -1.96
N TYR A 80 2.38 -13.23 -2.55
CA TYR A 80 0.95 -13.34 -2.88
C TYR A 80 0.07 -13.30 -1.62
N ILE A 81 0.47 -13.96 -0.54
CA ILE A 81 -0.28 -13.93 0.73
C ILE A 81 -0.35 -12.49 1.26
N ILE A 82 0.76 -11.76 1.26
CA ILE A 82 0.78 -10.35 1.69
C ILE A 82 -0.10 -9.49 0.78
N GLY A 83 0.02 -9.65 -0.54
CA GLY A 83 -0.79 -8.91 -1.51
C GLY A 83 -2.28 -9.14 -1.32
N ILE A 84 -2.71 -10.39 -1.14
CA ILE A 84 -4.12 -10.72 -0.86
C ILE A 84 -4.55 -10.13 0.49
N SER A 85 -3.74 -10.25 1.54
CA SER A 85 -4.05 -9.64 2.85
C SER A 85 -4.25 -8.13 2.77
N ILE A 86 -3.42 -7.44 1.98
CA ILE A 86 -3.55 -5.99 1.79
C ILE A 86 -4.75 -5.63 0.93
N MET A 87 -5.02 -6.40 -0.13
CA MET A 87 -6.25 -6.23 -0.90
C MET A 87 -7.49 -6.35 -0.02
N LEU A 88 -7.54 -7.31 0.91
CA LEU A 88 -8.66 -7.46 1.85
C LEU A 88 -8.81 -6.23 2.75
N VAL A 89 -7.71 -5.69 3.29
CA VAL A 89 -7.72 -4.46 4.09
C VAL A 89 -8.21 -3.26 3.26
N VAL A 90 -7.79 -3.17 2.00
CA VAL A 90 -8.21 -2.12 1.07
C VAL A 90 -9.69 -2.24 0.71
N ILE A 91 -10.19 -3.45 0.43
CA ILE A 91 -11.62 -3.68 0.17
C ILE A 91 -12.44 -3.34 1.41
N TRP A 92 -11.95 -3.69 2.61
CA TRP A 92 -12.59 -3.30 3.86
C TRP A 92 -12.66 -1.77 4.02
N LEU A 93 -11.56 -1.08 3.74
CA LEU A 93 -11.51 0.39 3.73
C LEU A 93 -12.46 0.99 2.68
N TRP A 94 -12.57 0.36 1.52
CA TRP A 94 -13.46 0.80 0.44
C TRP A 94 -14.92 0.81 0.85
N ILE A 95 -15.38 -0.27 1.51
CA ILE A 95 -16.77 -0.36 1.99
C ILE A 95 -17.08 0.73 3.03
N ASN A 96 -16.07 1.16 3.79
CA ASN A 96 -16.23 2.15 4.86
C ASN A 96 -15.97 3.61 4.42
N ALA A 97 -15.48 3.85 3.20
CA ALA A 97 -15.05 5.18 2.76
C ALA A 97 -15.72 5.62 1.45
N ILE A 98 -16.33 6.80 1.49
CA ILE A 98 -16.99 7.45 0.35
C ILE A 98 -15.91 8.11 -0.52
N HIS A 99 -15.23 7.32 -1.34
CA HIS A 99 -14.18 7.74 -2.25
C HIS A 99 -14.50 7.25 -3.68
N PRO A 100 -13.94 7.88 -4.74
CA PRO A 100 -14.35 7.59 -6.11
C PRO A 100 -14.00 6.15 -6.48
N PHE A 101 -14.91 5.47 -7.16
CA PHE A 101 -14.74 4.06 -7.56
C PHE A 101 -13.44 3.84 -8.36
N TRP A 102 -13.04 4.82 -9.17
CA TRP A 102 -11.81 4.77 -9.96
C TRP A 102 -10.53 4.74 -9.10
N PHE A 103 -10.50 5.44 -7.96
CA PHE A 103 -9.36 5.41 -7.03
C PHE A 103 -9.14 4.01 -6.47
N TRP A 104 -10.22 3.34 -6.04
CA TRP A 104 -10.16 1.98 -5.50
C TRP A 104 -9.78 0.95 -6.56
N ALA A 105 -10.31 1.08 -7.77
CA ALA A 105 -9.97 0.21 -8.89
C ALA A 105 -8.47 0.28 -9.23
N LEU A 106 -7.92 1.50 -9.31
CA LEU A 106 -6.48 1.68 -9.50
C LEU A 106 -5.69 1.09 -8.35
N LEU A 107 -6.05 1.43 -7.11
CA LEU A 107 -5.33 1.00 -5.92
C LEU A 107 -5.25 -0.53 -5.84
N LEU A 108 -6.36 -1.22 -6.08
CA LEU A 108 -6.40 -2.68 -6.13
C LEU A 108 -5.56 -3.26 -7.26
N MET A 109 -5.62 -2.68 -8.47
CA MET A 109 -4.79 -3.14 -9.58
C MET A 109 -3.29 -2.98 -9.32
N GLY A 110 -2.88 -1.98 -8.54
CA GLY A 110 -1.47 -1.69 -8.27
C GLY A 110 -0.83 -2.52 -7.15
N ILE A 111 -1.59 -3.01 -6.16
CA ILE A 111 -1.01 -3.69 -4.98
C ILE A 111 -0.14 -4.90 -5.37
N LEU A 112 -0.70 -5.83 -6.14
CA LEU A 112 -0.01 -7.06 -6.52
C LEU A 112 1.25 -6.80 -7.37
N PRO A 113 1.19 -6.03 -8.48
CA PRO A 113 2.37 -5.75 -9.28
C PRO A 113 3.42 -4.97 -8.50
N CYS A 114 3.05 -4.01 -7.64
CA CYS A 114 4.00 -3.27 -6.82
C CYS A 114 4.78 -4.18 -5.85
N ILE A 115 4.09 -5.10 -5.17
CA ILE A 115 4.74 -6.07 -4.27
C ILE A 115 5.69 -6.98 -5.05
N LEU A 116 5.27 -7.47 -6.22
CA LEU A 116 6.09 -8.34 -7.07
C LEU A 116 7.30 -7.61 -7.68
N ILE A 117 7.15 -6.34 -8.07
CA ILE A 117 8.25 -5.49 -8.54
C ILE A 117 9.29 -5.34 -7.42
N GLY A 118 8.86 -5.04 -6.19
CA GLY A 118 9.76 -4.94 -5.05
C GLY A 118 10.53 -6.25 -4.80
N ALA A 119 9.84 -7.39 -4.87
CA ALA A 119 10.48 -8.69 -4.74
C ALA A 119 11.49 -8.97 -5.87
N LYS A 120 11.17 -8.57 -7.11
CA LYS A 120 12.05 -8.75 -8.27
C LYS A 120 13.31 -7.88 -8.18
N MET A 121 13.18 -6.61 -7.80
CA MET A 121 14.32 -5.69 -7.64
C MET A 121 15.38 -6.25 -6.70
N LYS A 122 14.96 -6.92 -5.61
CA LYS A 122 15.89 -7.60 -4.70
C LYS A 122 16.61 -8.75 -5.39
N ASN A 123 15.87 -9.63 -6.08
CA ASN A 123 16.46 -10.81 -6.72
C ASN A 123 17.43 -10.47 -7.85
N ASP A 124 17.22 -9.36 -8.57
CA ASP A 124 18.14 -8.88 -9.60
C ASP A 124 19.41 -8.24 -8.99
N THR A 125 19.33 -7.70 -7.76
CA THR A 125 20.49 -7.13 -7.05
C THR A 125 21.46 -8.19 -6.51
N GLU A 126 21.01 -9.44 -6.31
CA GLU A 126 21.83 -10.55 -5.82
C GLU A 126 22.44 -11.44 -6.92
N ARG A 127 22.20 -11.13 -8.21
CA ARG A 127 22.85 -11.79 -9.36
C ARG A 127 24.10 -11.03 -9.79
#